data_AF-A0A135VWV5-F1
#
_entry.id   AF-A0A135VWV5-F1
#
_cell.length_a   1.000
_cell.length_b   1.000
_cell.length_c   1.000
_cell.angle_alpha   90.00
_cell.angle_beta   90.00
_cell.angle_gamma   90.00
#
_symmetry.space_group_name_H-M   'P 1'
#
loop_
_entity.id
_entity.type
_entity.pdbx_description
1 polymer ?
#
loop_
_entity_poly.entity_id
_entity_poly.type
_entity_poly.pdbx_seq_one_letter_code
_entity_poly.pdbx_strand_id
1 'polypeptide(L)' 'MNIRHCLRCGSTDLQAGVIYDYREYGKPQISFHWKPESILGMDSVSLHAILCKFCGHTELVANIDAFI' A
#
# COMPACT_ATOMS: atom_id res chain seq x y z
N MET A 1 -8.78 4.32 4.22
CA MET A 1 -8.58 5.78 4.01
C MET A 1 -8.45 6.04 2.51
N ASN A 2 -9.15 7.03 1.94
CA ASN A 2 -9.14 7.29 0.49
C ASN A 2 -8.08 8.36 0.13
N ILE A 3 -6.92 7.94 -0.39
CA ILE A 3 -5.91 8.88 -0.92
C ILE A 3 -6.45 9.55 -2.18
N ARG A 4 -6.47 10.89 -2.19
CA ARG A 4 -7.00 11.71 -3.31
C ARG A 4 -5.95 12.55 -4.04
N HIS A 5 -4.75 12.64 -3.47
CA HIS A 5 -3.62 13.40 -4.02
C HIS A 5 -2.31 12.70 -3.63
N CYS A 6 -1.27 12.89 -4.44
CA CYS A 6 0.06 12.38 -4.17
C CYS A 6 0.65 13.10 -2.95
N LEU A 7 1.09 12.34 -1.95
CA LEU A 7 1.69 12.85 -0.72
C LEU A 7 3.03 13.55 -0.94
N ARG A 8 3.68 13.30 -2.08
CA ARG A 8 4.97 13.92 -2.45
C ARG A 8 4.81 15.26 -3.18
N CYS A 9 3.86 15.38 -4.11
CA CYS A 9 3.79 16.53 -5.01
C CYS A 9 2.40 17.17 -5.12
N GLY A 10 1.39 16.67 -4.41
CA GLY A 10 0.02 17.19 -4.40
C GLY A 10 -0.80 16.93 -5.66
N SER A 11 -0.25 16.25 -6.68
CA SER A 11 -0.99 15.94 -7.92
C SER A 11 -2.16 15.00 -7.66
N THR A 12 -3.27 15.21 -8.37
CA THR A 12 -4.45 14.32 -8.36
C THR A 12 -4.41 13.27 -9.45
N ASP A 13 -3.40 13.29 -10.34
CA ASP A 13 -3.23 12.30 -11.40
C ASP A 13 -2.63 10.99 -10.85
N LEU A 14 -3.52 10.15 -10.31
CA LEU A 14 -3.20 8.92 -9.60
C LEU A 14 -3.70 7.69 -10.37
N GLN A 15 -2.94 6.59 -10.30
CA GLN A 15 -3.30 5.29 -10.84
C GLN A 15 -3.23 4.21 -9.77
N ALA A 16 -4.27 3.38 -9.67
CA ALA A 16 -4.22 2.17 -8.86
C ALA A 16 -3.24 1.16 -9.47
N GLY A 17 -2.31 0.67 -8.65
CA GLY A 17 -1.36 -0.38 -8.97
C GLY A 17 -1.82 -1.74 -8.43
N VAL A 18 -1.38 -2.80 -9.10
CA VAL A 18 -1.53 -4.19 -8.63
C VAL A 18 -0.20 -4.61 -8.01
N ILE A 19 -0.25 -5.17 -6.80
CA ILE A 19 0.91 -5.77 -6.15
C ILE A 19 0.98 -7.22 -6.60
N TYR A 20 2.04 -7.58 -7.33
CA TYR A 20 2.30 -8.96 -7.74
C TYR A 20 3.19 -9.64 -6.70
N ASP A 21 2.79 -10.84 -6.32
CA ASP A 21 3.60 -11.71 -5.49
C ASP A 21 4.41 -12.66 -6.37
N TYR A 22 5.72 -12.47 -6.41
CA TYR A 22 6.63 -13.27 -7.24
C TYR A 22 7.16 -14.54 -6.54
N ARG A 23 6.49 -15.01 -5.46
CA ARG A 23 6.82 -16.29 -4.80
C ARG A 23 7.04 -17.45 -5.77
N GLU A 24 6.25 -17.51 -6.83
CA GLU A 24 6.30 -18.58 -7.84
C GLU A 24 7.57 -18.55 -8.72
N TYR A 25 8.34 -17.47 -8.70
CA TYR A 25 9.51 -17.26 -9.55
C TYR A 25 10.85 -17.34 -8.80
N GLY A 26 10.85 -17.86 -7.57
CA GLY A 26 12.07 -18.03 -6.76
C GLY A 26 12.76 -16.73 -6.38
N LYS A 27 12.04 -15.60 -6.39
CA LYS A 27 12.56 -14.30 -5.94
C LYS A 27 12.42 -14.18 -4.42
N PRO A 28 13.41 -13.59 -3.73
CA PRO A 28 13.33 -13.40 -2.29
C PRO A 28 12.16 -12.49 -1.92
N GLN A 29 11.40 -12.89 -0.90
CA GLN A 29 10.28 -12.11 -0.37
C GLN A 29 10.81 -10.84 0.31
N ILE A 30 10.22 -9.70 0.00
CA ILE A 30 10.38 -8.49 0.81
C ILE A 30 9.32 -8.57 1.91
N SER A 31 9.74 -8.88 3.13
CA SER A 31 8.87 -8.89 4.30
C SER A 31 8.85 -7.51 4.94
N PHE A 32 7.68 -6.88 4.95
CA PHE A 32 7.45 -5.63 5.66
C PHE A 32 6.83 -5.94 7.02
N HIS A 33 7.57 -5.69 8.10
CA HIS A 33 7.06 -5.78 9.46
C HIS A 33 6.67 -4.38 9.93
N TRP A 34 5.40 -4.18 10.22
CA TRP A 34 4.87 -2.95 10.78
C TRP A 34 4.18 -3.27 12.10
N LYS A 35 4.49 -2.49 13.14
CA LYS A 35 3.78 -2.53 14.41
C LYS A 35 2.87 -1.30 14.50
N PRO A 36 1.54 -1.46 14.41
CA PRO A 36 0.63 -0.33 14.63
C PRO A 36 0.68 0.13 16.09
N GLU A 37 0.48 1.43 16.32
CA GLU A 37 0.40 1.99 17.68
C GLU A 37 -0.90 1.59 18.40
N SER A 38 -1.97 1.29 17.65
CA SER A 38 -3.26 0.86 18.21
C SER A 38 -3.31 -0.67 18.37
N ILE A 39 -3.90 -1.15 19.47
CA ILE A 39 -4.10 -2.56 19.87
C ILE A 39 -5.18 -3.24 18.99
N LEU A 40 -5.09 -3.09 17.67
CA LEU A 40 -5.88 -3.91 16.77
C LEU A 40 -5.09 -5.21 16.59
N GLY A 41 -5.63 -6.31 17.13
CA GLY A 41 -5.10 -7.67 17.00
C GLY A 41 -5.23 -8.20 15.58
N MET A 42 -4.75 -7.43 14.60
CA MET A 42 -4.72 -7.81 13.20
C MET A 42 -3.39 -8.52 12.90
N ASP A 43 -3.49 -9.76 12.47
CA ASP A 43 -2.36 -10.57 12.01
C ASP A 43 -2.00 -10.30 10.53
N SER A 44 -2.90 -9.65 9.79
CA SER A 44 -2.78 -9.37 8.36
C SER A 44 -3.57 -8.13 7.94
N VAL A 45 -3.13 -7.47 6.87
CA VAL A 45 -3.82 -6.31 6.27
C VAL A 45 -3.63 -6.33 4.74
N SER A 46 -4.69 -5.97 4.01
CA SER A 46 -4.62 -5.83 2.55
C SER A 46 -3.78 -4.60 2.18
N LEU A 47 -2.82 -4.78 1.28
CA LEU A 47 -2.01 -3.70 0.72
C LEU A 47 -2.44 -3.38 -0.70
N HIS A 48 -2.52 -2.08 -1.01
CA HIS A 48 -2.73 -1.56 -2.34
C HIS A 48 -1.59 -0.62 -2.71
N ALA A 49 -1.27 -0.51 -4.01
CA ALA A 49 -0.31 0.45 -4.50
C ALA A 49 -1.04 1.58 -5.24
N ILE A 50 -0.56 2.82 -5.10
CA ILE A 50 -1.02 3.97 -5.86
C ILE A 50 0.21 4.62 -6.50
N LEU A 51 0.18 4.84 -7.80
CA LEU A 51 1.23 5.54 -8.56
C LEU A 51 0.76 6.94 -8.94
N CYS A 52 1.54 7.95 -8.60
CA CYS A 52 1.38 9.30 -9.15
C CYS A 52 1.95 9.35 -10.57
N LYS A 53 1.11 9.55 -11.58
CA LYS A 53 1.55 9.61 -12.98
C LYS A 53 2.38 10.86 -13.30
N PHE A 54 2.22 11.91 -12.49
CA PHE A 54 2.95 13.16 -12.67
C PHE A 54 4.42 13.06 -12.23
N CYS A 55 4.69 12.53 -11.02
CA CYS A 55 6.04 12.51 -10.44
C CYS A 55 6.64 11.10 -10.27
N GLY A 56 5.89 10.05 -10.61
CA GLY A 56 6.32 8.65 -10.50
C GLY A 56 6.41 8.11 -9.07
N HIS A 57 5.94 8.84 -8.07
CA HIS A 57 5.94 8.38 -6.68
C HIS A 57 4.90 7.27 -6.47
N THR A 58 5.32 6.18 -5.82
CA THR A 58 4.45 5.05 -5.47
C THR A 58 4.19 5.03 -3.97
N GLU A 59 2.91 5.00 -3.61
CA GLU A 59 2.41 4.92 -2.24
C GLU A 59 1.86 3.51 -1.99
N LEU A 60 2.27 2.89 -0.88
CA LEU A 60 1.68 1.64 -0.40
C LEU A 60 0.65 1.97 0.68
N VAL A 61 -0.58 1.54 0.46
CA VAL A 61 -1.73 1.83 1.33
C VAL A 61 -2.19 0.54 1.98
N ALA A 62 -2.07 0.46 3.29
CA ALA A 62 -2.69 -0.61 4.08
C ALA A 62 -4.16 -0.26 4.31
N ASN A 63 -5.07 -1.06 3.75
CA ASN A 63 -6.48 -0.92 4.05
C ASN A 63 -6.83 -1.76 5.27
N ILE A 64 -6.95 -1.09 6.42
CA ILE A 64 -7.53 -1.68 7.62
C ILE A 64 -9.04 -1.68 7.39
N ASP A 65 -9.56 -2.79 6.86
CA ASP A 65 -10.98 -3.08 7.00
C ASP A 65 -11.18 -3.40 8.48
N ALA A 66 -11.56 -2.38 9.26
CA ALA A 66 -12.02 -2.59 10.61
C ALA A 66 -13.23 -3.51 10.51
N PHE A 67 -13.07 -4.77 10.90
CA PHE A 67 -14.20 -5.66 11.18
C PHE A 67 -15.10 -4.90 12.17
N ILE A 68 -16.25 -4.43 11.67
CA ILE A 68 -17.39 -4.03 12.51
C ILE A 68 -18.19 -5.29 12.80
#